data_AF-D2RHK3-F1
#
_entry.id   AF-D2RHK3-F1
#
_cell.length_a   1.000
_cell.length_b   1.000
_cell.length_c   1.000
_cell.angle_alpha   90.00
_cell.angle_beta   90.00
_cell.angle_gamma   90.00
#
_symmetry.space_group_name_H-M   'P 1'
#
loop_
_entity.id
_entity.type
_entity.pdbx_description
1 polymer ?
#
loop_
_entity_poly.entity_id
_entity_poly.type
_entity_poly.pdbx_seq_one_letter_code
_entity_poly.pdbx_strand_id
1 'polypeptide(L)'
;MISNRSGQFELDYLVALSFFIMCIVFVYFYSLNVSSLSYSDKAYMACAVSEVIVNYLHEGCEPNSINETKLETILTNPNVFYEVVNSYDVNLTVRDLSGNLVGCIGEEFPSSDVGYCERLVFNSSNVYILEVRVW
;
A
#
# COMPACT_ATOMS: atom_id res chain seq x y z
N MET A 1 20.47 -42.56 48.12
CA MET A 1 20.45 -41.26 47.39
C MET A 1 19.29 -41.29 46.41
N ILE A 2 18.11 -40.86 46.88
CA ILE A 2 16.94 -40.69 46.00
C ILE A 2 17.17 -39.35 45.31
N SER A 3 17.70 -39.42 44.09
CA SER A 3 17.98 -38.25 43.27
C SER A 3 16.70 -37.46 43.03
N ASN A 4 16.78 -36.15 43.18
CA ASN A 4 15.72 -35.15 43.16
C ASN A 4 15.15 -34.98 41.74
N ARG A 5 14.62 -36.07 41.16
CA ARG A 5 14.16 -36.16 39.77
C ARG A 5 13.01 -35.19 39.48
N SER A 6 12.13 -34.93 40.45
CA SER A 6 10.98 -34.03 40.26
C SER A 6 11.41 -32.59 39.94
N GLY A 7 12.41 -32.07 40.66
CA GLY A 7 12.91 -30.71 40.42
C GLY A 7 13.68 -30.57 39.11
N GLN A 8 14.34 -31.63 38.63
CA GLN A 8 14.94 -31.66 37.29
C GLN A 8 13.88 -31.66 36.19
N PHE A 9 12.80 -32.44 36.33
CA PHE A 9 11.70 -32.44 35.35
C PHE A 9 10.98 -31.10 35.26
N GLU A 10 10.77 -30.41 36.38
CA GLU A 10 10.17 -29.07 36.38
C GLU A 10 11.08 -28.01 35.73
N LEU A 11 12.39 -28.09 35.98
CA LEU A 11 13.37 -27.18 35.39
C LEU A 11 13.51 -27.41 33.89
N ASP A 12 13.60 -28.66 33.45
CA ASP A 12 13.67 -29.02 32.03
C ASP A 12 12.41 -28.55 31.27
N TYR A 13 11.24 -28.67 31.89
CA TYR A 13 9.98 -28.17 31.32
C TYR A 13 9.97 -26.64 31.17
N LEU A 14 10.49 -25.92 32.17
CA LEU A 14 10.56 -24.45 32.15
C LEU A 14 11.56 -23.96 31.09
N VAL A 15 12.69 -24.65 30.92
CA VAL A 15 13.67 -24.36 29.86
C VAL A 15 13.07 -24.63 28.48
N ALA A 16 12.36 -25.75 28.30
CA ALA A 16 11.70 -26.05 27.03
C ALA A 16 10.61 -25.02 26.67
N LEU A 17 9.79 -24.61 27.67
CA LEU A 17 8.74 -23.61 27.46
C LEU A 17 9.32 -22.23 27.12
N SER A 18 10.39 -21.81 27.81
CA SER A 18 11.03 -20.53 27.53
C SER A 18 11.68 -20.49 26.14
N PHE A 19 12.33 -21.59 25.73
CA PHE A 19 12.85 -21.71 24.37
C PHE A 19 11.73 -21.67 23.32
N PHE A 20 10.61 -22.35 23.57
CA PHE A 20 9.45 -22.34 22.68
C PHE A 20 8.84 -20.94 22.52
N ILE A 21 8.67 -20.20 23.63
CA ILE A 21 8.19 -18.82 23.60
C ILE A 21 9.18 -17.91 22.83
N MET A 22 10.48 -18.06 23.07
CA MET A 22 11.51 -17.30 22.35
C MET A 22 11.44 -17.56 20.84
N CYS A 23 11.23 -18.81 20.41
CA CYS A 23 11.04 -19.15 19.00
C CYS A 23 9.79 -18.48 18.39
N ILE A 24 8.66 -18.47 19.10
CA ILE A 24 7.44 -17.79 18.65
C ILE A 24 7.70 -16.29 18.49
N VAL A 25 8.33 -15.67 19.49
CA VAL A 25 8.66 -14.24 19.47
C VAL A 25 9.61 -13.92 18.31
N PHE A 26 10.62 -14.76 18.07
CA PHE A 26 11.53 -14.61 16.95
C PHE A 26 10.79 -14.67 15.60
N VAL A 27 9.94 -15.67 15.38
CA VAL A 27 9.15 -15.79 14.15
C VAL A 27 8.21 -14.61 13.97
N TYR A 28 7.57 -14.13 15.04
CA TYR A 28 6.71 -12.94 15.01
C TYR A 28 7.49 -11.69 14.58
N PHE A 29 8.61 -11.39 15.23
CA PHE A 29 9.44 -10.24 14.86
C PHE A 29 10.03 -10.37 13.46
N TYR A 30 10.51 -11.56 13.09
CA TYR A 30 11.01 -11.82 11.75
C TYR A 30 9.93 -11.55 10.69
N SER A 31 8.70 -12.01 10.92
CA SER A 31 7.58 -11.79 9.98
C SER A 31 7.25 -10.31 9.84
N LEU A 32 7.18 -9.56 10.95
CA LEU A 32 6.94 -8.12 10.92
C LEU A 32 8.04 -7.36 10.14
N ASN A 33 9.30 -7.73 10.35
CA ASN A 33 10.43 -7.08 9.67
C ASN A 33 10.52 -7.47 8.20
N VAL A 34 10.23 -8.72 7.81
CA VAL A 34 10.19 -9.11 6.40
C VAL A 34 9.07 -8.37 5.66
N SER A 35 7.92 -8.15 6.30
CA SER A 35 6.83 -7.36 5.71
C SER A 35 7.16 -5.87 5.55
N SER A 36 8.07 -5.31 6.35
CA SER A 36 8.51 -3.92 6.21
C SER A 36 9.73 -3.75 5.30
N LEU A 37 10.59 -4.77 5.17
CA LEU A 37 11.80 -4.75 4.32
C LEU A 37 11.49 -4.85 2.82
N SER A 38 10.29 -5.28 2.41
CA SER A 38 9.95 -5.46 0.99
C SER A 38 9.31 -4.24 0.32
N TYR A 39 9.02 -3.17 1.06
CA TYR A 39 8.46 -1.95 0.49
C TYR A 39 9.55 -0.90 0.31
N SER A 40 9.90 -0.60 -0.95
CA SER A 40 10.70 0.57 -1.30
C SER A 40 10.05 1.85 -0.77
N ASP A 41 10.82 2.82 -0.27
CA ASP A 41 10.34 4.15 0.13
C ASP A 41 9.45 4.78 -0.95
N LYS A 42 9.76 4.50 -2.22
CA LYS A 42 8.98 4.97 -3.37
C LYS A 42 7.61 4.31 -3.47
N ALA A 43 7.48 3.03 -3.11
CA ALA A 43 6.18 2.37 -3.07
C ALA A 43 5.29 2.98 -1.97
N TYR A 44 5.85 3.34 -0.81
CA TYR A 44 5.13 4.10 0.21
C TYR A 44 4.68 5.47 -0.30
N MET A 45 5.56 6.19 -0.99
CA MET A 45 5.20 7.47 -1.64
C MET A 45 4.08 7.29 -2.67
N ALA A 46 4.13 6.25 -3.52
CA ALA A 46 3.08 5.95 -4.48
C ALA A 46 1.73 5.69 -3.78
N CYS A 47 1.75 4.95 -2.66
CA CYS A 47 0.57 4.69 -1.84
C CYS A 47 0.00 5.94 -1.17
N ALA A 48 0.87 6.86 -0.73
CA ALA A 48 0.46 8.13 -0.14
C ALA A 48 -0.16 9.06 -1.21
N VAL A 49 0.48 9.18 -2.38
CA VAL A 49 -0.04 9.98 -3.50
C VAL A 49 -1.36 9.42 -4.00
N SER A 50 -1.49 8.09 -4.12
CA SER A 50 -2.76 7.48 -4.51
C SER A 50 -3.88 7.75 -3.51
N GLU A 51 -3.56 7.86 -2.21
CA GLU A 51 -4.53 8.27 -1.20
C GLU A 51 -5.01 9.70 -1.39
N VAL A 52 -4.10 10.62 -1.66
CA VAL A 52 -4.43 12.03 -1.89
C VAL A 52 -5.35 12.18 -3.12
N ILE A 53 -5.03 11.48 -4.21
CA ILE A 53 -5.87 11.44 -5.42
C ILE A 53 -7.26 10.89 -5.08
N VAL A 54 -7.34 9.74 -4.40
CA VAL A 54 -8.64 9.14 -4.03
C VAL A 54 -9.45 10.07 -3.13
N ASN A 55 -8.82 10.72 -2.14
CA ASN A 55 -9.49 11.65 -1.25
C ASN A 55 -10.06 12.86 -2.01
N TYR A 56 -9.30 13.42 -2.96
CA TYR A 56 -9.80 14.49 -3.82
C TYR A 56 -11.01 14.03 -4.65
N LEU A 57 -10.95 12.84 -5.22
CA LEU A 57 -12.03 12.26 -6.01
C LEU A 57 -13.28 11.94 -5.16
N HIS A 58 -13.09 11.61 -3.89
CA HIS A 58 -14.17 11.26 -2.96
C HIS A 58 -14.88 12.49 -2.38
N GLU A 59 -14.22 13.65 -2.36
CA GLU A 59 -14.77 14.85 -1.73
C GLU A 59 -16.09 15.28 -2.42
N GLY A 60 -17.17 15.21 -1.64
CA GLY A 60 -18.54 15.53 -2.07
C GLY A 60 -19.39 14.33 -2.50
N CYS A 61 -18.89 13.09 -2.35
CA CYS A 61 -19.59 11.86 -2.73
C CYS A 61 -19.98 10.98 -1.53
N GLU A 62 -20.91 10.04 -1.76
CA GLU A 62 -21.24 8.96 -0.83
C GLU A 62 -20.04 8.04 -0.58
N PRO A 63 -19.95 7.37 0.59
CA PRO A 63 -18.87 6.44 0.91
C PRO A 63 -18.65 5.41 -0.21
N ASN A 64 -17.37 5.16 -0.54
CA ASN A 64 -16.94 4.29 -1.64
C ASN A 64 -17.37 4.72 -3.05
N SER A 65 -17.77 5.98 -3.27
CA SER A 65 -18.02 6.53 -4.60
C SER A 65 -17.03 7.63 -4.96
N ILE A 66 -16.68 7.78 -6.23
CA ILE A 66 -15.86 8.90 -6.71
C ILE A 66 -16.67 9.87 -7.58
N ASN A 67 -16.24 11.12 -7.58
CA ASN A 67 -16.76 12.16 -8.45
C ASN A 67 -16.12 12.06 -9.85
N GLU A 68 -16.90 11.59 -10.84
CA GLU A 68 -16.40 11.46 -12.22
C GLU A 68 -15.99 12.80 -12.84
N THR A 69 -16.66 13.91 -12.51
CA THR A 69 -16.27 15.23 -13.04
C THR A 69 -14.90 15.65 -12.53
N LYS A 70 -14.56 15.30 -11.29
CA LYS A 70 -13.22 15.53 -10.72
C LYS A 70 -12.17 14.60 -11.35
N LEU A 71 -12.54 13.35 -11.64
CA LEU A 71 -11.67 12.43 -12.36
C LEU A 71 -11.34 12.96 -13.75
N GLU A 72 -12.36 13.40 -14.50
CA GLU A 72 -12.18 14.02 -15.82
C GLU A 72 -11.35 15.31 -15.73
N THR A 73 -11.59 16.13 -14.70
CA THR A 73 -10.83 17.38 -14.48
C THR A 73 -9.35 17.09 -14.23
N ILE A 74 -9.01 16.13 -13.37
CA ILE A 74 -7.62 15.73 -13.13
C ILE A 74 -6.98 15.21 -14.41
N LEU A 75 -7.68 14.38 -15.19
CA LEU A 75 -7.12 13.76 -16.41
C LEU A 75 -6.92 14.75 -17.56
N THR A 76 -7.65 15.87 -17.57
CA THR A 76 -7.59 16.88 -18.64
C THR A 76 -6.81 18.12 -18.26
N ASN A 77 -6.58 18.37 -16.97
CA ASN A 77 -5.91 19.57 -16.48
C ASN A 77 -4.67 19.22 -15.62
N PRO A 78 -3.46 19.27 -16.22
CA PRO A 78 -2.21 19.00 -15.50
C PRO A 78 -1.99 19.88 -14.27
N ASN A 79 -2.44 21.15 -14.31
CA ASN A 79 -2.25 22.06 -13.18
C ASN A 79 -3.03 21.58 -11.95
N VAL A 80 -4.28 21.15 -12.14
CA VAL A 80 -5.11 20.61 -11.05
C VAL A 80 -4.51 19.31 -10.53
N PHE A 81 -4.03 18.44 -11.41
CA PHE A 81 -3.36 17.22 -11.01
C PHE A 81 -2.15 17.50 -10.09
N TYR A 82 -1.23 18.37 -10.52
CA TYR A 82 -0.04 18.71 -9.75
C TYR A 82 -0.33 19.49 -8.46
N GLU A 83 -1.40 20.30 -8.43
CA GLU A 83 -1.89 20.93 -7.19
C GLU A 83 -2.40 19.89 -6.18
N VAL A 84 -3.09 18.84 -6.66
CA VAL A 84 -3.60 17.75 -5.82
C VAL A 84 -2.46 16.89 -5.29
N VAL A 85 -1.55 16.44 -6.16
CA VAL A 85 -0.47 15.51 -5.74
C VAL A 85 0.70 16.22 -5.04
N ASN A 86 0.85 17.54 -5.24
CA ASN A 86 1.94 18.37 -4.70
C ASN A 86 3.35 17.79 -4.94
N SER A 87 3.53 17.14 -6.10
CA SER A 87 4.78 16.51 -6.55
C SER A 87 4.83 16.47 -8.07
N TYR A 88 6.02 16.63 -8.66
CA TYR A 88 6.20 16.67 -10.12
C TYR A 88 6.59 15.30 -10.71
N ASP A 89 7.30 14.47 -9.94
CA ASP A 89 7.73 13.11 -10.34
C ASP A 89 6.61 12.08 -10.10
N VAL A 90 5.46 12.29 -10.73
CA VAL A 90 4.27 11.44 -10.58
C VAL A 90 3.63 11.19 -11.94
N ASN A 91 3.20 9.94 -12.15
CA ASN A 91 2.33 9.56 -13.25
C ASN A 91 1.08 8.87 -12.71
N LEU A 92 -0.08 9.25 -13.23
CA LEU A 92 -1.37 8.62 -12.98
C LEU A 92 -1.88 8.03 -14.29
N THR A 93 -2.08 6.72 -14.31
CA THR A 93 -2.78 6.01 -15.39
C THR A 93 -4.11 5.50 -14.85
N VAL A 94 -5.19 5.75 -15.57
CA VAL A 94 -6.54 5.30 -15.20
C VAL A 94 -7.06 4.33 -16.24
N ARG A 95 -7.50 3.16 -15.79
CA ARG A 95 -8.11 2.13 -16.62
C ARG A 95 -9.52 1.82 -16.16
N ASP A 96 -10.35 1.33 -17.07
CA ASP A 96 -11.61 0.69 -16.70
C ASP A 96 -11.36 -0.75 -16.22
N LEU A 97 -12.38 -1.39 -15.67
CA LEU A 97 -12.31 -2.79 -15.24
C LEU A 97 -12.04 -3.79 -16.39
N SER A 98 -12.27 -3.37 -17.64
CA SER A 98 -11.96 -4.18 -18.83
C SER A 98 -10.50 -4.04 -19.28
N GLY A 99 -9.73 -3.16 -18.63
CA GLY A 99 -8.32 -2.88 -18.92
C GLY A 99 -8.10 -1.77 -19.97
N ASN A 100 -9.15 -1.15 -20.49
CA ASN A 100 -9.04 -0.06 -21.46
C ASN A 100 -8.51 1.20 -20.78
N LEU A 101 -7.65 1.94 -21.48
CA LEU A 101 -7.13 3.21 -21.01
C LEU A 101 -8.24 4.27 -21.04
N VAL A 102 -8.57 4.82 -19.87
CA VAL A 102 -9.48 5.97 -19.73
C VAL A 102 -8.70 7.26 -19.88
N GLY A 103 -7.52 7.33 -19.26
CA GLY A 103 -6.64 8.49 -19.37
C GLY A 103 -5.29 8.25 -18.70
N CYS A 104 -4.31 9.09 -19.06
CA CYS A 104 -2.99 9.11 -18.44
C CYS A 104 -2.54 10.57 -18.31
N ILE A 105 -2.00 10.92 -17.15
CA ILE A 105 -1.47 12.25 -16.87
C ILE A 105 -0.22 12.17 -16.00
N GLY A 106 0.62 13.19 -16.09
CA GLY A 106 1.91 13.25 -15.41
C GLY A 106 3.06 13.06 -16.37
N GLU A 107 4.27 13.05 -15.82
CA GLU A 107 5.49 12.85 -16.60
C GLU A 107 5.67 11.39 -17.03
N GLU A 108 6.51 11.17 -18.04
CA GLU A 108 6.88 9.84 -18.47
C GLU A 108 7.82 9.22 -17.42
N PHE A 109 7.42 8.08 -16.87
CA PHE A 109 8.17 7.44 -15.79
C PHE A 109 9.46 6.78 -16.31
N PRO A 110 10.56 6.80 -15.54
CA PRO A 110 11.83 6.20 -15.94
C PRO A 110 11.76 4.67 -15.94
N SER A 111 12.70 4.03 -16.66
CA SER A 111 12.75 2.55 -16.79
C SER A 111 13.16 1.81 -15.51
N SER A 112 13.66 2.51 -14.48
CA SER A 112 14.14 1.93 -13.24
C SER A 112 13.82 2.83 -12.05
N ASP A 113 13.68 2.21 -10.87
CA ASP A 113 13.51 2.91 -9.59
C ASP A 113 12.20 3.71 -9.48
N VAL A 114 11.09 3.07 -9.88
CA VAL A 114 9.73 3.63 -9.82
C VAL A 114 8.95 2.94 -8.70
N GLY A 115 8.39 3.73 -7.79
CA GLY A 115 7.36 3.30 -6.86
C GLY A 115 6.03 3.13 -7.57
N TYR A 116 5.29 2.07 -7.25
CA TYR A 116 4.02 1.75 -7.87
C TYR A 116 2.95 1.49 -6.80
N CYS A 117 1.77 2.05 -6.99
CA CYS A 117 0.59 1.75 -6.21
C CYS A 117 -0.64 1.66 -7.12
N GLU A 118 -1.46 0.65 -6.90
CA GLU A 118 -2.72 0.45 -7.59
C GLU A 118 -3.88 0.58 -6.61
N ARG A 119 -4.94 1.32 -6.98
CA ARG A 119 -6.18 1.40 -6.21
C ARG A 119 -7.39 1.18 -7.10
N LEU A 120 -8.36 0.43 -6.57
CA LEU A 120 -9.69 0.31 -7.16
C LEU A 120 -10.57 1.42 -6.61
N VAL A 121 -11.21 2.17 -7.51
CA VAL A 121 -12.21 3.17 -7.16
C VAL A 121 -13.51 2.88 -7.88
N PHE A 122 -14.61 3.11 -7.17
CA PHE A 122 -15.94 2.82 -7.67
C PHE A 122 -16.68 4.13 -7.93
N ASN A 123 -17.43 4.15 -9.01
CA ASN A 123 -18.56 5.03 -9.19
C ASN A 123 -19.82 4.17 -9.23
N SER A 124 -20.98 4.77 -9.02
CA SER A 124 -22.32 4.15 -8.99
C SER A 124 -22.58 3.10 -10.08
N SER A 125 -21.93 3.22 -11.25
CA SER A 125 -22.06 2.29 -12.37
C SER A 125 -20.75 1.73 -12.92
N ASN A 126 -19.60 2.29 -12.54
CA ASN A 126 -18.30 2.02 -13.17
C ASN A 126 -17.22 1.71 -12.12
N VAL A 127 -16.26 0.86 -12.46
CA VAL A 127 -15.09 0.59 -11.64
C VAL A 127 -13.85 1.02 -12.42
N TYR A 128 -13.01 1.82 -11.78
CA TYR A 128 -11.76 2.30 -12.35
C TYR A 128 -10.58 1.78 -11.54
N ILE A 129 -9.49 1.51 -12.25
CA ILE A 129 -8.20 1.12 -11.70
C ILE A 129 -7.29 2.34 -11.82
N LEU A 130 -6.88 2.88 -10.68
CA LEU A 130 -5.91 3.97 -10.59
C LEU A 130 -4.52 3.37 -10.40
N GLU A 131 -3.66 3.53 -11.39
CA GLU A 131 -2.24 3.17 -11.33
C GLU A 131 -1.42 4.44 -11.08
N VAL A 132 -0.81 4.54 -9.91
CA VAL A 132 0.03 5.67 -9.52
C VAL A 132 1.49 5.24 -9.49
N ARG A 133 2.33 6.00 -10.19
CA ARG A 133 3.77 5.81 -10.27
C ARG A 133 4.49 7.04 -9.78
N VAL A 134 5.55 6.87 -8.99
CA VAL A 134 6.40 7.96 -8.48
C VAL A 134 7.87 7.57 -8.58
N TRP A 135 8.78 8.52 -8.77
CA TRP A 135 10.22 8.24 -8.86
C TRP A 135 11.09 9.31 -8.21
#